data_AF-A0A645J240-F1
#
_entry.id   AF-A0A645J240-F1
#
_cell.length_a   1.000
_cell.length_b   1.000
_cell.length_c   1.000
_cell.angle_alpha   90.00
_cell.angle_beta   90.00
_cell.angle_gamma   90.00
#
_symmetry.space_group_name_H-M   'P 1'
#
loop_
_entity.id
_entity.type
_entity.pdbx_description
1 polymer ?
#
loop_
_entity_poly.entity_id
_entity_poly.type
_entity_poly.pdbx_seq_one_letter_code
_entity_poly.pdbx_strand_id
1 'polypeptide(L)' 'MRVTHENKVVFDQNVLFHQSFGYATSGEPIIYNNEMMKVALAVSCGSFEQKFGLGFGADWRVHFSKA' A
#
# COMPACT_ATOMS: atom_id res chain seq x y z
N MET A 1 6.77 0.39 5.10
CA MET A 1 6.22 -0.59 4.14
C MET A 1 7.03 -0.50 2.87
N ARG A 2 7.47 -1.65 2.35
CA ARG A 2 8.30 -1.70 1.15
C ARG A 2 7.65 -2.56 0.08
N VAL A 3 7.64 -2.10 -1.16
CA VAL A 3 7.19 -2.86 -2.33
C VAL A 3 8.36 -3.06 -3.27
N THR A 4 8.53 -4.29 -3.74
CA THR A 4 9.52 -4.64 -4.74
C THR A 4 8.88 -5.28 -5.97
N HIS A 5 9.47 -5.03 -7.14
CA HIS A 5 9.13 -5.64 -8.42
C HIS A 5 10.43 -6.19 -9.03
N GLU A 6 10.47 -7.47 -9.36
CA GLU A 6 11.68 -8.14 -9.87
C GLU A 6 12.93 -7.90 -8.98
N ASN A 7 12.74 -7.96 -7.65
CA ASN A 7 13.76 -7.66 -6.63
C ASN A 7 14.25 -6.20 -6.56
N LYS A 8 13.66 -5.27 -7.32
CA LYS A 8 13.96 -3.84 -7.24
C LYS A 8 12.96 -3.14 -6.33
N VAL A 9 13.45 -2.28 -5.43
CA VAL A 9 12.59 -1.47 -4.57
C VAL A 9 11.96 -0.36 -5.41
N VAL A 10 10.64 -0.33 -5.45
CA VAL A 10 9.85 0.66 -6.21
C VAL A 10 9.05 1.58 -5.29
N PHE A 11 8.81 1.14 -4.04
CA PHE A 11 8.17 1.96 -3.02
C PHE A 11 8.76 1.61 -1.65
N ASP A 12 9.13 2.61 -0.87
CA ASP A 12 9.60 2.42 0.50
C ASP A 12 9.27 3.65 1.35
N GLN A 13 8.15 3.60 2.06
CA GLN A 13 7.69 4.69 2.91
C GLN A 13 6.99 4.14 4.15
N ASN A 14 6.91 4.97 5.19
CA ASN A 14 6.04 4.71 6.32
C ASN A 14 4.60 4.95 5.89
N VAL A 15 3.75 3.95 6.12
CA VAL A 15 2.34 3.97 5.72
C VAL A 15 1.50 3.72 6.95
N LEU A 16 0.47 4.53 7.15
CA LEU A 16 -0.45 4.38 8.26
C LEU A 16 -1.20 3.04 8.14
N PHE A 17 -1.26 2.28 9.23
CA PHE A 17 -2.13 1.11 9.34
C PHE A 17 -3.36 1.47 10.18
N HIS A 18 -4.55 1.50 9.57
CA HIS A 18 -5.79 1.83 10.27
C HIS A 18 -7.01 1.09 9.67
N GLN A 19 -8.16 1.21 10.34
CA GLN A 19 -9.41 0.52 9.98
C GLN A 19 -10.06 1.02 8.68
N SER A 20 -9.87 2.28 8.29
CA SER A 20 -10.56 2.85 7.12
C SER A 20 -9.83 4.05 6.53
N PHE A 21 -10.19 4.40 5.29
CA PHE A 21 -9.58 5.52 4.54
C PHE A 21 -9.72 6.89 5.22
N GLY A 22 -10.75 7.07 6.05
CA GLY A 22 -11.02 8.35 6.74
C GLY A 22 -9.96 8.74 7.77
N TYR A 23 -9.06 7.84 8.14
CA TYR A 23 -7.95 8.11 9.06
C TYR A 23 -6.68 8.61 8.35
N ALA A 24 -6.60 8.48 7.02
CA ALA A 24 -5.50 8.99 6.21
C ALA A 24 -5.91 10.29 5.52
N THR A 25 -4.96 11.22 5.39
CA THR A 25 -5.19 12.44 4.62
C THR A 25 -5.48 12.08 3.16
N SER A 26 -6.32 12.87 2.50
CA SER A 26 -6.58 12.70 1.06
C SER A 26 -5.26 12.69 0.27
N GLY A 27 -5.06 11.65 -0.54
CA GLY A 27 -3.85 11.42 -1.30
C GLY A 27 -2.75 10.63 -0.57
N GLU A 28 -2.90 10.33 0.72
CA GLU A 28 -1.90 9.54 1.45
C GLU A 28 -2.15 8.03 1.32
N PRO A 29 -1.07 7.22 1.32
CA PRO A 29 -1.18 5.78 1.34
C PRO A 29 -1.70 5.28 2.70
N ILE A 30 -2.48 4.19 2.69
CA ILE A 30 -2.98 3.53 3.90
C ILE A 30 -2.98 2.02 3.74
N ILE A 31 -2.54 1.32 4.78
CA ILE A 31 -2.70 -0.13 4.96
C ILE A 31 -3.95 -0.35 5.80
N TYR A 32 -4.79 -1.30 5.41
CA TYR A 32 -5.99 -1.64 6.15
C TYR A 32 -6.33 -3.13 5.99
N ASN A 33 -7.24 -3.63 6.81
CA ASN A 33 -7.83 -4.94 6.62
C ASN A 33 -9.12 -4.78 5.83
N ASN A 34 -9.21 -5.42 4.67
CA ASN A 34 -10.37 -5.29 3.79
C ASN A 34 -11.53 -6.20 4.25
N GLU A 35 -12.62 -6.11 3.51
CA GLU A 35 -13.92 -6.76 3.74
C GLU A 35 -13.82 -8.30 3.63
N MET A 36 -12.73 -8.79 3.03
CA MET A 36 -12.39 -10.21 2.91
C MET A 36 -11.42 -10.67 4.00
N MET A 37 -11.17 -9.85 5.03
CA MET A 37 -10.19 -10.13 6.09
C MET A 37 -8.77 -10.32 5.57
N LYS A 38 -8.40 -9.59 4.50
CA LYS A 38 -7.06 -9.57 3.93
C LYS A 38 -6.41 -8.20 4.12
N VAL A 39 -5.10 -8.21 4.35
CA VAL A 39 -4.30 -6.97 4.34
C VAL A 39 -4.33 -6.38 2.93
N ALA A 40 -4.71 -5.12 2.84
CA ALA A 40 -4.81 -4.36 1.61
C ALA A 40 -4.13 -2.99 1.74
N LEU A 41 -3.85 -2.39 0.59
CA LEU A 41 -3.14 -1.12 0.44
C LEU A 41 -3.90 -0.24 -0.53
N ALA A 42 -4.09 1.03 -0.17
CA ALA A 42 -4.81 2.00 -0.99
C ALA A 42 -4.24 3.40 -0.83
N VAL A 43 -4.68 4.33 -1.68
CA VAL A 43 -4.53 5.78 -1.47
C VAL A 43 -5.88 6.34 -1.07
N SER A 44 -5.95 7.10 0.03
CA SER A 44 -7.17 7.80 0.41
C SER A 44 -7.59 8.77 -0.70
N CYS A 45 -8.82 8.67 -1.22
CA CYS A 45 -9.32 9.46 -2.35
C CYS A 45 -8.41 9.47 -3.61
N GLY A 46 -7.71 8.36 -3.91
CA GLY A 46 -6.83 8.30 -5.07
C GLY A 46 -6.54 6.88 -5.57
N SER A 47 -5.69 6.79 -6.60
CA SER A 47 -5.24 5.51 -7.15
C SER A 47 -3.78 5.25 -6.79
N PHE A 48 -3.52 4.09 -6.17
CA PHE A 48 -2.17 3.65 -5.79
C PHE A 48 -1.32 3.31 -7.01
N GLU A 49 -1.92 2.64 -7.99
CA GLU A 49 -1.31 2.32 -9.29
C GLU A 49 -0.90 3.59 -10.04
N GLN A 50 -1.81 4.55 -10.20
CA GLN A 50 -1.51 5.77 -10.96
C GLN A 50 -0.46 6.64 -10.25
N LYS A 51 -0.46 6.67 -8.92
CA LYS A 51 0.43 7.52 -8.14
C LYS A 51 1.85 6.96 -8.04
N PHE A 52 2.00 5.64 -7.96
CA PHE A 52 3.29 4.99 -7.72
C PHE A 52 3.74 4.03 -8.82
N GLY A 53 2.97 3.88 -9.90
CA GLY A 53 3.29 2.99 -11.03
C GLY A 53 3.28 1.52 -10.65
N LEU A 54 2.49 1.13 -9.65
CA LEU A 54 2.45 -0.23 -9.12
C LEU A 54 1.39 -1.05 -9.81
N GLY A 55 1.71 -2.30 -10.13
CA GLY A 55 0.82 -3.22 -10.83
C GLY A 55 0.44 -4.45 -10.00
N PHE A 56 0.02 -5.49 -10.71
CA PHE A 56 -0.36 -6.78 -10.18
C PHE A 56 0.45 -7.90 -10.84
N GLY A 57 0.61 -9.03 -10.15
CA GLY A 57 1.32 -10.20 -10.67
C GLY A 57 2.19 -10.90 -9.62
N ALA A 58 2.71 -12.06 -9.99
CA ALA A 58 3.51 -12.90 -9.10
C ALA A 58 4.92 -12.36 -8.82
N ASP A 59 5.39 -11.37 -9.58
CA ASP A 59 6.71 -10.75 -9.43
C ASP A 59 6.73 -9.59 -8.43
N TRP A 60 5.54 -9.21 -7.94
CA TRP A 60 5.38 -8.18 -6.92
C TRP A 60 5.51 -8.77 -5.53
N ARG A 61 6.23 -8.08 -4.64
CA ARG A 61 6.34 -8.44 -3.22
C ARG A 61 6.07 -7.21 -2.37
N VAL A 62 5.27 -7.38 -1.31
CA VAL A 62 4.99 -6.34 -0.32
C VAL A 62 5.50 -6.81 1.04
N HIS A 63 6.33 -5.98 1.66
CA HIS A 63 6.93 -6.23 2.96
C HIS A 63 6.40 -5.20 3.97
N PHE A 64 5.83 -5.73 5.05
CA PHE A 64 5.38 -4.95 6.19
C PHE A 64 6.39 -5.08 7.32
N SER A 65 6.78 -3.96 7.89
CA SER A 65 7.60 -3.87 9.09
C SER A 65 6.95 -2.90 10.05
N LYS A 66 7.05 -3.19 11.35
CA LYS A 66 6.65 -2.29 12.42
C LYS A 66 7.92 -1.59 12.93
N ALA A 67 7.85 -0.28 13.13
CA ALA A 67 8.88 0.48 13.82
C ALA A 67 8.79 0.27 15.34
#